data_AF-A0A7V6Z1Y3-F1
#
_entry.id   AF-A0A7V6Z1Y3-F1
#
_cell.length_a   1.000
_cell.length_b   1.000
_cell.length_c   1.000
_cell.angle_alpha   90.00
_cell.angle_beta   90.00
_cell.angle_gamma   90.00
#
_symmetry.space_group_name_H-M   'P 1'
#
loop_
_entity.id
_entity.type
_entity.pdbx_description
1 polymer ?
#
loop_
_entity_poly.entity_id
_entity_poly.type
_entity_poly.pdbx_seq_one_letter_code
_entity_poly.pdbx_strand_id
1 'polypeptide(L)'
;MPRWQTLTGIAIGLAIGSFIAGLAGARHPKPPPAGPILSECSGHFRELVIHYEPSAREVVESTYSQFLTALESDVTVYVVCPTHAAFDELLNFVGPVRCRLKPIAVNHDMTVWSRDRWIALGPENGITTLLHSPAEASAEIWPARAGDERISGDIARALSAAVVARCAAFYFDGGDFLVDDETVFVAPRVLHRNIQRTTPDKEHFITDLERTLNRRVVLLDQAPNHHAAMFMVSVGNNTMLVGDPSLGRAFLPTSASVPFPELAGGPDFSKETQHLFDAVARQCADTGYRVVRIPTIPAADGRSYLTYVNCLIDRQGSRRFVYLPFYQNADALNAAARAIWEELGFEVRPVDCTSTYRQFGALHCLVNVLSRSTNDLAKRSAGN
;
A
#
# COMPACT_ATOMS: atom_id res chain seq x y z
N MET A 1 -5.65 60.14 -28.49
CA MET A 1 -6.32 59.06 -29.25
C MET A 1 -5.42 57.83 -29.22
N PRO A 2 -5.75 56.75 -28.49
CA PRO A 2 -4.95 55.54 -28.53
C PRO A 2 -4.99 54.99 -29.96
N ARG A 3 -3.80 54.76 -30.53
CA ARG A 3 -3.60 54.35 -31.92
C ARG A 3 -4.40 53.07 -32.17
N TRP A 4 -5.18 53.06 -33.25
CA TRP A 4 -6.02 51.92 -33.70
C TRP A 4 -5.29 50.57 -33.62
N GLN A 5 -3.97 50.57 -33.90
CA GLN A 5 -3.08 49.42 -33.79
C GLN A 5 -3.04 48.77 -32.38
N THR A 6 -3.12 49.56 -31.31
CA THR A 6 -3.13 49.07 -29.92
C THR A 6 -4.46 48.38 -29.59
N LEU A 7 -5.58 48.94 -30.09
CA LEU A 7 -6.90 48.33 -29.92
C LEU A 7 -7.04 47.04 -30.73
N THR A 8 -6.50 46.99 -31.96
CA THR A 8 -6.44 45.77 -32.76
C THR A 8 -5.59 44.69 -32.08
N GLY A 9 -4.44 45.06 -31.50
CA GLY A 9 -3.59 44.12 -30.76
C GLY A 9 -4.28 43.50 -29.54
N ILE A 10 -5.01 44.30 -28.76
CA ILE A 10 -5.78 43.81 -27.59
C ILE A 10 -6.91 42.88 -28.04
N ALA A 11 -7.64 43.23 -29.10
CA ALA A 11 -8.73 42.40 -29.61
C ALA A 11 -8.23 41.05 -30.14
N ILE A 12 -7.11 41.03 -30.86
CA ILE A 12 -6.46 39.80 -31.33
C ILE A 12 -5.97 38.96 -30.14
N GLY A 13 -5.33 39.59 -29.14
CA GLY A 13 -4.87 38.92 -27.94
C GLY A 13 -6.01 38.24 -27.15
N LEU A 14 -7.15 38.93 -27.01
CA LEU A 14 -8.33 38.38 -26.34
C LEU A 14 -8.99 37.27 -27.17
N ALA A 15 -9.04 37.39 -28.49
CA ALA A 15 -9.59 36.36 -29.37
C ALA A 15 -8.74 35.07 -29.35
N ILE A 16 -7.40 35.21 -29.42
CA ILE A 16 -6.47 34.08 -29.31
C ILE A 16 -6.54 33.47 -27.90
N GLY A 17 -6.55 34.29 -26.85
CA GLY A 17 -6.70 33.82 -25.47
C GLY A 17 -8.00 33.06 -25.24
N SER A 18 -9.12 33.54 -25.79
CA SER A 18 -10.42 32.89 -25.70
C SER A 18 -10.50 31.61 -26.54
N PHE A 19 -9.82 31.57 -27.69
CA PHE A 19 -9.73 30.39 -28.55
C PHE A 19 -8.86 29.30 -27.92
N ILE A 20 -7.72 29.67 -27.31
CA ILE A 20 -6.88 28.74 -26.53
C ILE A 20 -7.63 28.24 -25.30
N ALA A 21 -8.34 29.13 -24.58
CA ALA A 21 -9.18 28.73 -23.45
C ALA A 21 -10.35 27.83 -23.88
N GLY A 22 -10.91 28.05 -25.08
CA GLY A 22 -11.96 27.20 -25.67
C GLY A 22 -11.45 25.83 -26.12
N LEU A 23 -10.22 25.74 -26.62
CA LEU A 23 -9.54 24.48 -26.95
C LEU A 23 -9.08 23.72 -25.70
N ALA A 24 -8.60 24.41 -24.66
CA ALA A 24 -8.29 23.83 -23.35
C ALA A 24 -9.56 23.46 -22.56
N GLY A 25 -10.68 24.12 -22.86
CA GLY A 25 -12.02 23.82 -22.35
C GLY A 25 -12.75 22.70 -23.13
N ALA A 26 -12.09 22.05 -24.10
CA ALA A 26 -12.58 20.81 -24.67
C ALA A 26 -12.84 19.85 -23.52
N ARG A 27 -14.12 19.58 -23.25
CA ARG A 27 -14.59 18.75 -22.14
C ARG A 27 -13.76 17.48 -22.13
N HIS A 28 -12.79 17.40 -21.22
CA HIS A 28 -12.19 16.13 -20.88
C HIS A 28 -13.37 15.23 -20.51
N PRO A 29 -13.55 14.09 -21.19
CA PRO A 29 -14.61 13.16 -20.81
C PRO A 29 -14.48 12.94 -19.31
N LYS A 30 -15.59 13.13 -18.57
CA LYS A 30 -15.59 12.87 -17.13
C LYS A 30 -15.00 11.47 -16.95
N PRO A 31 -13.96 11.31 -16.12
CA PRO A 31 -13.38 9.99 -15.92
C PRO A 31 -14.52 9.04 -15.51
N PRO A 32 -14.50 7.79 -16.00
CA PRO A 32 -15.50 6.83 -15.58
C PRO A 32 -15.51 6.79 -14.05
N PRO A 33 -16.71 6.71 -13.46
CA PRO A 33 -16.82 6.61 -12.01
C PRO A 33 -16.06 5.35 -11.54
N ALA A 34 -15.46 5.45 -10.35
CA ALA A 34 -14.70 4.37 -9.74
C ALA A 34 -15.37 3.96 -8.42
N GLY A 35 -15.33 2.66 -8.13
CA GLY A 35 -15.78 2.14 -6.85
C GLY A 35 -14.87 2.58 -5.69
N PRO A 36 -15.18 2.15 -4.46
CA PRO A 36 -14.37 2.51 -3.31
C PRO A 36 -13.01 1.84 -3.30
N ILE A 37 -12.03 2.49 -2.68
CA ILE A 37 -10.72 1.88 -2.41
C ILE A 37 -10.90 0.51 -1.73
N LEU A 38 -10.09 -0.46 -2.15
CA LEU A 38 -10.21 -1.83 -1.66
C LEU A 38 -9.84 -1.94 -0.19
N SER A 39 -10.68 -2.64 0.57
CA SER A 39 -10.43 -3.01 1.95
C SER A 39 -9.26 -3.99 2.06
N GLU A 40 -8.42 -3.81 3.08
CA GLU A 40 -7.27 -4.69 3.34
C GLU A 40 -7.64 -5.93 4.15
N CYS A 41 -8.80 -5.95 4.82
CA CYS A 41 -9.17 -6.98 5.79
C CYS A 41 -10.43 -7.79 5.45
N SER A 42 -11.05 -7.52 4.30
CA SER A 42 -12.30 -8.17 3.87
C SER A 42 -12.22 -8.79 2.49
N GLY A 43 -12.90 -9.92 2.31
CA GLY A 43 -13.03 -10.62 1.03
C GLY A 43 -11.84 -11.51 0.68
N HIS A 44 -12.12 -12.57 -0.08
CA HIS A 44 -11.10 -13.51 -0.57
C HIS A 44 -10.28 -12.88 -1.69
N PHE A 45 -8.96 -13.07 -1.67
CA PHE A 45 -8.07 -12.67 -2.76
C PHE A 45 -8.50 -13.30 -4.09
N ARG A 46 -8.49 -12.48 -5.16
CA ARG A 46 -8.74 -12.95 -6.53
C ARG A 46 -7.58 -12.63 -7.42
N GLU A 47 -7.14 -11.38 -7.38
CA GLU A 47 -6.03 -10.91 -8.19
C GLU A 47 -5.09 -10.08 -7.34
N LEU A 48 -3.82 -10.47 -7.37
CA LEU A 48 -2.72 -9.80 -6.69
C LEU A 48 -1.71 -9.32 -7.73
N VAL A 49 -0.91 -8.34 -7.35
CA VAL A 49 0.22 -7.85 -8.13
C VAL A 49 1.48 -7.89 -7.26
N ILE A 50 2.55 -8.46 -7.81
CA ILE A 50 3.90 -8.37 -7.25
C ILE A 50 4.84 -7.85 -8.33
N HIS A 51 5.95 -7.24 -7.92
CA HIS A 51 7.00 -6.80 -8.83
C HIS A 51 8.22 -7.69 -8.65
N TYR A 52 8.85 -8.10 -9.74
CA TYR A 52 10.10 -8.84 -9.69
C TYR A 52 11.14 -8.19 -10.58
N GLU A 53 12.25 -7.82 -9.94
CA GLU A 53 13.44 -7.27 -10.56
C GLU A 53 14.62 -8.18 -10.16
N PRO A 54 15.33 -8.81 -11.12
CA PRO A 54 16.39 -9.78 -10.82
C PRO A 54 17.46 -9.29 -9.85
N SER A 55 17.85 -8.01 -9.93
CA SER A 55 18.83 -7.42 -9.01
C SER A 55 18.39 -7.39 -7.55
N ALA A 56 17.09 -7.54 -7.28
CA ALA A 56 16.51 -7.59 -5.94
C ALA A 56 16.17 -9.03 -5.47
N ARG A 57 16.63 -10.07 -6.18
CA ARG A 57 16.33 -11.47 -5.82
C ARG A 57 16.62 -11.79 -4.36
N GLU A 58 17.82 -11.48 -3.87
CA GLU A 58 18.22 -11.75 -2.48
C GLU A 58 17.30 -11.08 -1.45
N VAL A 59 16.61 -10.01 -1.85
CA VAL A 59 15.66 -9.27 -1.00
C VAL A 59 14.31 -10.00 -0.90
N VAL A 60 13.85 -10.63 -1.99
CA VAL A 60 12.47 -11.12 -2.11
C VAL A 60 12.34 -12.65 -2.17
N GLU A 61 13.43 -13.39 -2.39
CA GLU A 61 13.39 -14.84 -2.66
C GLU A 61 12.66 -15.64 -1.57
N SER A 62 12.99 -15.44 -0.29
CA SER A 62 12.32 -16.12 0.83
C SER A 62 10.85 -15.70 0.93
N THR A 63 10.59 -14.40 0.88
CA THR A 63 9.26 -13.80 1.02
C THR A 63 8.32 -14.30 -0.06
N TYR A 64 8.74 -14.25 -1.33
CA TYR A 64 7.93 -14.69 -2.47
C TYR A 64 7.74 -16.20 -2.50
N SER A 65 8.78 -16.99 -2.23
CA SER A 65 8.64 -18.45 -2.21
C SER A 65 7.60 -18.90 -1.19
N GLN A 66 7.63 -18.35 0.03
CA GLN A 66 6.69 -18.72 1.08
C GLN A 66 5.29 -18.15 0.84
N PHE A 67 5.19 -16.88 0.47
CA PHE A 67 3.89 -16.23 0.22
C PHE A 67 3.14 -16.90 -0.93
N LEU A 68 3.78 -17.07 -2.09
CA LEU A 68 3.12 -17.60 -3.29
C LEU A 68 2.74 -19.08 -3.13
N THR A 69 3.58 -19.88 -2.45
CA THR A 69 3.26 -21.28 -2.09
C THR A 69 2.02 -21.38 -1.20
N ALA A 70 1.82 -20.38 -0.34
CA ALA A 70 0.70 -20.30 0.57
C ALA A 70 -0.57 -19.71 -0.05
N LEU A 71 -0.63 -19.37 -1.34
CA LEU A 71 -1.86 -18.90 -1.99
C LEU A 71 -2.68 -20.06 -2.54
N GLU A 72 -4.01 -19.90 -2.56
CA GLU A 72 -4.93 -20.91 -3.10
C GLU A 72 -4.97 -20.90 -4.63
N SER A 73 -5.44 -21.99 -5.24
CA SER A 73 -5.41 -22.18 -6.70
C SER A 73 -6.34 -21.28 -7.50
N ASP A 74 -7.32 -20.67 -6.85
CA ASP A 74 -8.25 -19.72 -7.46
C ASP A 74 -7.69 -18.28 -7.52
N VAL A 75 -6.58 -18.00 -6.83
CA VAL A 75 -5.87 -16.71 -6.85
C VAL A 75 -4.99 -16.61 -8.11
N THR A 76 -5.03 -15.45 -8.75
CA THR A 76 -4.08 -15.06 -9.82
C THR A 76 -3.13 -14.00 -9.31
N VAL A 77 -1.84 -14.17 -9.55
CA VAL A 77 -0.81 -13.19 -9.24
C VAL A 77 -0.21 -12.71 -10.55
N TYR A 78 -0.39 -11.42 -10.84
CA TYR A 78 0.29 -10.77 -11.94
C TYR A 78 1.69 -10.36 -11.47
N VAL A 79 2.70 -10.93 -12.11
CA VAL A 79 4.11 -10.66 -11.83
C VAL A 79 4.58 -9.61 -12.83
N VAL A 80 4.70 -8.37 -12.36
CA VAL A 80 5.25 -7.27 -13.15
C VAL A 80 6.77 -7.39 -13.12
N CYS A 81 7.40 -7.46 -14.28
CA CYS A 81 8.84 -7.69 -14.39
C CYS A 81 9.42 -6.99 -15.62
N PRO A 82 10.75 -6.72 -15.68
CA PRO A 82 11.34 -6.03 -16.82
C PRO A 82 11.25 -6.87 -18.10
N THR A 83 11.39 -8.20 -18.01
CA THR A 83 11.42 -9.12 -19.16
C THR A 83 10.75 -10.46 -18.84
N HIS A 84 10.41 -11.24 -19.86
CA HIS A 84 9.96 -12.63 -19.67
C HIS A 84 11.03 -13.53 -19.05
N ALA A 85 12.32 -13.28 -19.33
CA ALA A 85 13.41 -14.04 -18.71
C ALA A 85 13.47 -13.81 -17.19
N ALA A 86 13.16 -12.59 -16.71
CA ALA A 86 13.02 -12.32 -15.29
C ALA A 86 11.84 -13.09 -14.68
N PHE A 87 10.72 -13.19 -15.40
CA PHE A 87 9.61 -14.06 -14.95
C PHE A 87 10.03 -15.52 -14.84
N ASP A 88 10.76 -16.06 -15.82
CA ASP A 88 11.26 -17.43 -15.78
C ASP A 88 12.23 -17.66 -14.60
N GLU A 89 13.08 -16.67 -14.29
CA GLU A 89 13.93 -16.72 -13.10
C GLU A 89 13.11 -16.81 -11.81
N LEU A 90 12.04 -16.00 -11.69
CA LEU A 90 11.13 -16.07 -10.54
C LEU A 90 10.49 -17.45 -10.42
N LEU A 91 9.99 -18.01 -11.52
CA LEU A 91 9.41 -19.35 -11.51
C LEU A 91 10.42 -20.41 -11.04
N ASN A 92 11.69 -20.27 -11.41
CA ASN A 92 12.73 -21.22 -11.04
C ASN A 92 13.00 -21.25 -9.54
N PHE A 93 13.06 -20.11 -8.85
CA PHE A 93 13.36 -20.11 -7.40
C PHE A 93 12.10 -20.29 -6.54
N VAL A 94 10.93 -19.80 -6.99
CA VAL A 94 9.68 -20.01 -6.25
C VAL A 94 9.24 -21.48 -6.32
N GLY A 95 9.50 -22.14 -7.45
CA GLY A 95 9.10 -23.52 -7.66
C GLY A 95 7.59 -23.70 -7.84
N PRO A 96 7.05 -24.92 -7.65
CA PRO A 96 5.65 -25.21 -7.91
C PRO A 96 4.72 -24.56 -6.87
N VAL A 97 3.77 -23.76 -7.35
CA VAL A 97 2.74 -23.10 -6.54
C VAL A 97 1.34 -23.51 -6.98
N ARG A 98 0.36 -23.35 -6.08
CA ARG A 98 -1.06 -23.64 -6.38
C ARG A 98 -1.73 -22.52 -7.17
N CYS A 99 -1.41 -21.28 -6.82
CA CYS A 99 -1.96 -20.09 -7.47
C CYS A 99 -1.49 -19.97 -8.92
N ARG A 100 -2.16 -19.11 -9.71
CA ARG A 100 -1.77 -18.85 -11.09
C ARG A 100 -0.84 -17.66 -11.16
N LEU A 101 0.38 -17.86 -11.64
CA LEU A 101 1.32 -16.77 -11.92
C LEU A 101 1.21 -16.35 -13.39
N LYS A 102 1.10 -15.05 -13.65
CA LYS A 102 1.02 -14.48 -15.01
C LYS A 102 2.00 -13.32 -15.17
N PRO A 103 2.85 -13.29 -16.21
CA PRO A 103 3.78 -12.19 -16.40
C PRO A 103 3.09 -10.94 -16.96
N ILE A 104 3.57 -9.77 -16.54
CA ILE A 104 3.39 -8.48 -17.22
C ILE A 104 4.79 -7.91 -17.46
N ALA A 105 5.33 -8.13 -18.66
CA ALA A 105 6.64 -7.62 -19.04
C ALA A 105 6.55 -6.14 -19.46
N VAL A 106 7.22 -5.25 -18.73
CA VAL A 106 7.12 -3.78 -18.95
C VAL A 106 8.26 -3.20 -19.78
N ASN A 107 9.35 -3.95 -19.97
CA ASN A 107 10.52 -3.54 -20.76
C ASN A 107 11.21 -2.26 -20.27
N HIS A 108 11.24 -2.05 -18.95
CA HIS A 108 12.01 -1.00 -18.31
C HIS A 108 12.33 -1.37 -16.85
N ASP A 109 13.33 -0.69 -16.27
CA ASP A 109 13.70 -0.87 -14.86
C ASP A 109 12.55 -0.50 -13.93
N MET A 110 12.45 -1.19 -12.79
CA MET A 110 11.47 -0.95 -11.74
C MET A 110 12.04 -1.36 -10.39
N THR A 111 11.32 -1.07 -9.30
CA THR A 111 11.60 -1.64 -7.99
C THR A 111 10.61 -2.76 -7.65
N VAL A 112 10.92 -3.51 -6.59
CA VAL A 112 10.06 -4.59 -6.07
C VAL A 112 8.86 -4.09 -5.24
N TRP A 113 8.77 -2.80 -4.99
CA TRP A 113 7.80 -2.19 -4.06
C TRP A 113 6.44 -1.97 -4.73
N SER A 114 5.71 -3.07 -4.97
CA SER A 114 4.43 -3.05 -5.70
C SER A 114 3.34 -2.22 -5.05
N ARG A 115 3.43 -2.00 -3.73
CA ARG A 115 2.44 -1.24 -2.97
C ARG A 115 2.53 0.28 -3.17
N ASP A 116 3.67 0.81 -3.60
CA ASP A 116 3.95 2.23 -3.39
C ASP A 116 3.33 3.14 -4.43
N ARG A 117 3.34 2.82 -5.72
CA ARG A 117 3.01 3.84 -6.74
C ARG A 117 1.55 3.95 -7.13
N TRP A 118 0.70 3.06 -6.63
CA TRP A 118 -0.71 3.07 -6.95
C TRP A 118 -1.56 2.35 -5.89
N ILE A 119 -2.84 2.68 -5.87
CA ILE A 119 -3.89 2.01 -5.09
C ILE A 119 -5.00 1.55 -6.03
N ALA A 120 -5.65 0.44 -5.70
CA ALA A 120 -6.80 -0.06 -6.44
C ALA A 120 -8.10 0.49 -5.85
N LEU A 121 -8.90 1.08 -6.73
CA LEU A 121 -10.31 1.38 -6.48
C LEU A 121 -11.15 0.25 -7.06
N GLY A 122 -12.08 -0.25 -6.25
CA GLY A 122 -12.95 -1.37 -6.57
C GLY A 122 -13.73 -1.16 -7.89
N PRO A 123 -14.16 -2.27 -8.51
CA PRO A 123 -14.66 -2.21 -9.87
C PRO A 123 -15.99 -1.46 -9.94
N GLU A 124 -16.10 -0.57 -10.93
CA GLU A 124 -17.36 0.00 -11.35
C GLU A 124 -17.66 -0.46 -12.78
N ASN A 125 -18.87 -1.00 -13.01
CA ASN A 125 -19.22 -1.71 -14.25
C ASN A 125 -18.22 -2.82 -14.64
N GLY A 126 -17.60 -3.46 -13.64
CA GLY A 126 -16.62 -4.54 -13.84
C GLY A 126 -15.20 -4.08 -14.13
N ILE A 127 -14.90 -2.78 -14.08
CA ILE A 127 -13.57 -2.22 -14.38
C ILE A 127 -12.94 -1.67 -13.09
N THR A 128 -11.77 -2.21 -12.71
CA THR A 128 -10.94 -1.71 -11.60
C THR A 128 -10.17 -0.46 -12.04
N THR A 129 -10.10 0.55 -11.18
CA THR A 129 -9.28 1.75 -11.43
C THR A 129 -8.02 1.72 -10.58
N LEU A 130 -6.85 1.78 -11.21
CA LEU A 130 -5.57 2.01 -10.53
C LEU A 130 -5.33 3.50 -10.44
N LEU A 131 -5.48 4.06 -9.24
CA LEU A 131 -5.16 5.45 -8.98
C LEU A 131 -3.67 5.54 -8.63
N HIS A 132 -2.91 6.34 -9.37
CA HIS A 132 -1.47 6.54 -9.16
C HIS A 132 -1.15 7.99 -8.83
N SER A 133 -0.04 8.21 -8.11
CA SER A 133 0.45 9.56 -7.80
C SER A 133 0.88 10.30 -9.09
N PRO A 134 0.78 11.64 -9.15
CA PRO A 134 1.49 12.43 -10.14
C PRO A 134 3.00 12.18 -10.07
N ALA A 135 3.67 12.38 -11.21
CA ALA A 135 5.13 12.27 -11.31
C ALA A 135 5.81 13.27 -10.36
N GLU A 136 6.83 12.81 -9.64
CA GLU A 136 7.62 13.65 -8.75
C GLU A 136 8.92 14.10 -9.43
N ALA A 137 9.38 15.32 -9.16
CA ALA A 137 10.66 15.81 -9.68
C ALA A 137 11.87 14.93 -9.27
N SER A 138 11.74 14.14 -8.19
CA SER A 138 12.75 13.17 -7.75
C SER A 138 12.89 11.96 -8.68
N ALA A 139 11.98 11.74 -9.63
CA ALA A 139 12.08 10.70 -10.65
C ALA A 139 13.34 10.85 -11.53
N GLU A 140 13.87 12.07 -11.67
CA GLU A 140 15.11 12.34 -12.40
C GLU A 140 16.37 11.80 -11.68
N ILE A 141 16.28 11.50 -10.38
CA ILE A 141 17.41 11.10 -9.53
C ILE A 141 17.46 9.57 -9.33
N TRP A 142 16.35 8.86 -9.54
CA TRP A 142 16.28 7.41 -9.34
C TRP A 142 15.50 6.73 -10.49
N PRO A 143 16.19 6.29 -11.56
CA PRO A 143 15.55 5.75 -12.77
C PRO A 143 14.57 4.58 -12.52
N ALA A 144 14.89 3.64 -11.62
CA ALA A 144 13.99 2.55 -11.26
C ALA A 144 12.68 3.06 -10.62
N ARG A 145 12.75 4.13 -9.82
CA ARG A 145 11.59 4.76 -9.19
C ARG A 145 10.75 5.57 -10.19
N ALA A 146 11.37 6.10 -11.25
CA ALA A 146 10.66 6.64 -12.42
C ALA A 146 9.97 5.54 -13.24
N GLY A 147 10.53 4.32 -13.24
CA GLY A 147 9.89 3.12 -13.76
C GLY A 147 8.60 2.79 -13.03
N ASP A 148 8.61 2.83 -11.69
CA ASP A 148 7.44 2.50 -10.88
C ASP A 148 6.23 3.42 -11.14
N GLU A 149 6.47 4.68 -11.52
CA GLU A 149 5.40 5.64 -11.85
C GLU A 149 4.60 5.23 -13.10
N ARG A 150 5.18 4.42 -13.99
CA ARG A 150 4.52 3.94 -15.22
C ARG A 150 3.70 2.67 -15.03
N ILE A 151 3.97 1.91 -13.97
CA ILE A 151 3.47 0.54 -13.81
C ILE A 151 1.94 0.44 -13.83
N SER A 152 1.23 1.41 -13.23
CA SER A 152 -0.24 1.40 -13.28
C SER A 152 -0.77 1.43 -14.72
N GLY A 153 -0.15 2.23 -15.59
CA GLY A 153 -0.46 2.30 -17.01
C GLY A 153 -0.07 1.04 -17.78
N ASP A 154 1.04 0.40 -17.41
CA ASP A 154 1.46 -0.87 -18.02
C ASP A 154 0.52 -2.02 -17.66
N ILE A 155 0.08 -2.10 -16.40
CA ILE A 155 -0.95 -3.05 -15.96
C ILE A 155 -2.26 -2.80 -16.69
N ALA A 156 -2.73 -1.54 -16.76
CA ALA A 156 -3.95 -1.19 -17.48
C ALA A 156 -3.88 -1.56 -18.96
N ARG A 157 -2.71 -1.40 -19.61
CA ARG A 157 -2.51 -1.81 -21.00
C ARG A 157 -2.57 -3.34 -21.15
N ALA A 158 -1.91 -4.08 -20.25
CA ALA A 158 -1.88 -5.54 -20.29
C ALA A 158 -3.26 -6.16 -20.01
N LEU A 159 -4.06 -5.54 -19.15
CA LEU A 159 -5.36 -6.05 -18.70
C LEU A 159 -6.55 -5.30 -19.29
N SER A 160 -6.34 -4.52 -20.37
CA SER A 160 -7.21 -3.55 -21.08
C SER A 160 -8.75 -3.64 -21.00
N ALA A 161 -9.34 -4.81 -20.77
CA ALA A 161 -10.77 -5.00 -20.59
C ALA A 161 -11.25 -4.86 -19.12
N ALA A 162 -10.35 -5.02 -18.15
CA ALA A 162 -10.68 -5.13 -16.72
C ALA A 162 -10.07 -4.02 -15.86
N VAL A 163 -9.07 -3.29 -16.37
CA VAL A 163 -8.31 -2.31 -15.58
C VAL A 163 -8.06 -1.03 -16.36
N VAL A 164 -8.23 0.11 -15.70
CA VAL A 164 -7.81 1.43 -16.19
C VAL A 164 -6.86 2.10 -15.20
N ALA A 165 -5.94 2.92 -15.69
CA ALA A 165 -5.06 3.74 -14.85
C ALA A 165 -5.52 5.19 -14.84
N ARG A 166 -5.44 5.84 -13.68
CA ARG A 166 -5.80 7.25 -13.49
C ARG A 166 -4.80 7.95 -12.59
N CYS A 167 -4.39 9.15 -12.98
CA CYS A 167 -3.56 10.01 -12.13
C CYS A 167 -4.43 10.68 -11.05
N ALA A 168 -3.96 10.69 -9.81
CA ALA A 168 -4.58 11.43 -8.72
C ALA A 168 -4.31 12.94 -8.83
N ALA A 169 -5.13 13.73 -8.15
CA ALA A 169 -4.89 15.16 -7.97
C ALA A 169 -3.92 15.48 -6.82
N PHE A 170 -3.40 14.46 -6.14
CA PHE A 170 -2.57 14.57 -4.95
C PHE A 170 -1.44 13.54 -4.96
N TYR A 171 -0.36 13.85 -4.26
CA TYR A 171 0.84 13.02 -4.14
C TYR A 171 0.72 12.02 -3.00
N PHE A 172 1.11 10.77 -3.22
CA PHE A 172 1.08 9.74 -2.19
C PHE A 172 1.98 8.56 -2.54
N ASP A 173 2.24 7.68 -1.57
CA ASP A 173 2.57 6.28 -1.84
C ASP A 173 1.44 5.39 -1.31
N GLY A 174 1.12 4.27 -1.97
CA GLY A 174 -0.03 3.43 -1.62
C GLY A 174 0.07 2.83 -0.21
N GLY A 175 1.28 2.59 0.29
CA GLY A 175 1.53 2.18 1.68
C GLY A 175 1.16 3.25 2.72
N ASP A 176 0.96 4.51 2.31
CA ASP A 176 0.49 5.57 3.22
C ASP A 176 -0.98 5.41 3.62
N PHE A 177 -1.73 4.54 2.94
CA PHE A 177 -3.13 4.26 3.21
C PHE A 177 -3.30 2.89 3.86
N LEU A 178 -4.11 2.85 4.91
CA LEU A 178 -4.61 1.61 5.50
C LEU A 178 -6.14 1.66 5.47
N VAL A 179 -6.76 0.62 4.92
CA VAL A 179 -8.18 0.65 4.53
C VAL A 179 -8.91 -0.53 5.14
N ASP A 180 -10.08 -0.26 5.73
CA ASP A 180 -11.09 -1.30 5.96
C ASP A 180 -12.37 -1.01 5.19
N ASP A 181 -13.45 -1.72 5.52
CA ASP A 181 -14.70 -1.63 4.77
C ASP A 181 -15.37 -0.25 4.83
N GLU A 182 -15.04 0.57 5.84
CA GLU A 182 -15.71 1.85 6.10
C GLU A 182 -14.74 3.04 6.06
N THR A 183 -13.51 2.84 6.55
CA THR A 183 -12.56 3.92 6.84
C THR A 183 -11.23 3.73 6.15
N VAL A 184 -10.65 4.85 5.71
CA VAL A 184 -9.27 4.95 5.26
C VAL A 184 -8.48 5.76 6.28
N PHE A 185 -7.48 5.13 6.89
CA PHE A 185 -6.48 5.81 7.70
C PHE A 185 -5.32 6.26 6.81
N VAL A 186 -4.92 7.52 6.96
CA VAL A 186 -3.93 8.17 6.09
C VAL A 186 -2.74 8.63 6.93
N ALA A 187 -1.53 8.26 6.52
CA ALA A 187 -0.31 8.68 7.19
C ALA A 187 -0.11 10.21 7.10
N PRO A 188 0.47 10.89 8.12
CA PRO A 188 0.60 12.35 8.14
C PRO A 188 1.40 12.92 6.96
N ARG A 189 2.37 12.14 6.46
CA ARG A 189 3.23 12.53 5.32
C ARG A 189 2.46 12.80 4.04
N VAL A 190 1.28 12.20 3.84
CA VAL A 190 0.44 12.49 2.67
C VAL A 190 -0.01 13.94 2.71
N LEU A 191 -0.49 14.43 3.86
CA LEU A 191 -0.83 15.85 3.99
C LEU A 191 0.41 16.73 3.80
N HIS A 192 1.56 16.39 4.40
CA HIS A 192 2.79 17.18 4.26
C HIS A 192 3.25 17.33 2.80
N ARG A 193 3.03 16.31 1.96
CA ARG A 193 3.36 16.36 0.52
C ARG A 193 2.39 17.21 -0.30
N ASN A 194 1.20 17.49 0.22
CA ASN A 194 0.09 18.08 -0.54
C ASN A 194 -0.33 19.47 -0.07
N ILE A 195 -0.16 19.77 1.23
CA ILE A 195 -0.53 21.05 1.82
C ILE A 195 0.19 22.19 1.08
N GLN A 196 -0.58 23.21 0.68
CA GLN A 196 -0.15 24.35 -0.15
C GLN A 196 0.34 24.00 -1.57
N ARG A 197 0.28 22.73 -2.00
CA ARG A 197 0.59 22.31 -3.38
C ARG A 197 -0.65 21.92 -4.16
N THR A 198 -1.46 21.04 -3.58
CA THR A 198 -2.66 20.46 -4.20
C THR A 198 -3.92 20.74 -3.38
N THR A 199 -3.77 21.12 -2.11
CA THR A 199 -4.85 21.47 -1.19
C THR A 199 -4.48 22.70 -0.34
N PRO A 200 -5.42 23.61 -0.03
CA PRO A 200 -5.13 24.77 0.81
C PRO A 200 -4.96 24.41 2.29
N ASP A 201 -5.74 23.46 2.80
CA ASP A 201 -5.76 23.08 4.22
C ASP A 201 -6.15 21.60 4.42
N LYS A 202 -6.11 21.17 5.68
CA LYS A 202 -6.40 19.80 6.12
C LYS A 202 -7.85 19.39 5.85
N GLU A 203 -8.81 20.28 6.08
CA GLU A 203 -10.25 19.95 5.98
C GLU A 203 -10.66 19.74 4.52
N HIS A 204 -10.20 20.61 3.63
CA HIS A 204 -10.37 20.44 2.18
C HIS A 204 -9.70 19.15 1.70
N PHE A 205 -8.49 18.84 2.21
CA PHE A 205 -7.78 17.63 1.81
C PHE A 205 -8.53 16.35 2.20
N ILE A 206 -9.05 16.30 3.43
CA ILE A 206 -9.89 15.18 3.89
C ILE A 206 -11.09 15.03 2.97
N THR A 207 -11.81 16.12 2.67
CA THR A 207 -13.00 16.09 1.81
C THR A 207 -12.69 15.56 0.40
N ASP A 208 -11.55 15.97 -0.18
CA ASP A 208 -11.14 15.50 -1.52
C ASP A 208 -10.69 14.04 -1.51
N LEU A 209 -10.03 13.59 -0.44
CA LEU A 209 -9.70 12.18 -0.23
C LEU A 209 -10.96 11.33 -0.07
N GLU A 210 -11.93 11.75 0.76
CA GLU A 210 -13.19 11.02 0.94
C GLU A 210 -13.95 10.88 -0.37
N ARG A 211 -14.00 11.94 -1.17
CA ARG A 211 -14.63 11.91 -2.50
C ARG A 211 -13.90 10.99 -3.47
N THR A 212 -12.57 10.97 -3.42
CA THR A 212 -11.75 10.18 -4.35
C THR A 212 -11.71 8.70 -3.99
N LEU A 213 -11.61 8.40 -2.70
CA LEU A 213 -11.47 7.04 -2.16
C LEU A 213 -12.82 6.39 -1.85
N ASN A 214 -13.89 7.19 -1.79
CA ASN A 214 -15.26 6.76 -1.51
C ASN A 214 -15.37 5.96 -0.19
N ARG A 215 -14.73 6.52 0.84
CA ARG A 215 -14.64 6.02 2.21
C ARG A 215 -14.50 7.19 3.16
N ARG A 216 -14.87 7.00 4.44
CA ARG A 216 -14.55 7.96 5.50
C ARG A 216 -13.04 8.06 5.63
N VAL A 217 -12.50 9.26 5.81
CA VAL A 217 -11.05 9.46 5.97
C VAL A 217 -10.70 9.86 7.38
N VAL A 218 -9.69 9.19 7.95
CA VAL A 218 -9.04 9.56 9.20
C VAL A 218 -7.59 9.87 8.88
N LEU A 219 -7.27 11.16 8.79
CA LEU A 219 -5.90 11.60 8.66
C LEU A 219 -5.24 11.59 10.04
N LEU A 220 -4.17 10.79 10.18
CA LEU A 220 -3.44 10.68 11.44
C LEU A 220 -2.76 12.00 11.80
N ASP A 221 -2.83 12.38 13.07
CA ASP A 221 -2.27 13.65 13.56
C ASP A 221 -0.78 13.51 13.88
N GLN A 222 -0.42 12.45 14.59
CA GLN A 222 0.95 12.10 14.95
C GLN A 222 1.14 10.61 14.79
N ALA A 223 2.16 10.22 14.02
CA ALA A 223 2.47 8.83 13.73
C ALA A 223 3.97 8.70 13.41
N PRO A 224 4.52 7.47 13.45
CA PRO A 224 5.85 7.20 12.91
C PRO A 224 5.97 7.74 11.49
N ASN A 225 7.13 8.29 11.12
CA ASN A 225 7.37 8.82 9.77
C ASN A 225 7.59 7.69 8.76
N HIS A 226 6.56 6.88 8.53
CA HIS A 226 6.55 5.72 7.66
C HIS A 226 5.17 5.52 7.01
N HIS A 227 5.06 4.57 6.09
CA HIS A 227 3.80 4.00 5.62
C HIS A 227 2.92 3.50 6.78
N ALA A 228 1.60 3.67 6.67
CA ALA A 228 0.64 3.32 7.72
C ALA A 228 0.71 1.83 8.10
N ALA A 229 0.82 0.97 7.08
CA ALA A 229 0.91 -0.49 7.24
C ALA A 229 2.18 -0.97 7.97
N MET A 230 3.13 -0.08 8.28
CA MET A 230 4.32 -0.45 9.05
C MET A 230 4.11 -0.36 10.56
N PHE A 231 3.09 0.37 11.02
CA PHE A 231 2.81 0.56 12.44
C PHE A 231 1.36 0.28 12.85
N MET A 232 0.42 0.10 11.91
CA MET A 232 -0.96 -0.29 12.21
C MET A 232 -1.60 -1.15 11.12
N VAL A 233 -2.61 -1.95 11.49
CA VAL A 233 -3.47 -2.70 10.55
C VAL A 233 -4.88 -2.88 11.10
N SER A 234 -5.90 -2.63 10.28
CA SER A 234 -7.29 -2.92 10.63
C SER A 234 -7.54 -4.38 10.36
N VAL A 235 -8.09 -5.09 11.34
CA VAL A 235 -8.44 -6.51 11.18
C VAL A 235 -9.94 -6.70 10.89
N GLY A 236 -10.67 -5.61 10.69
CA GLY A 236 -12.14 -5.61 10.58
C GLY A 236 -12.83 -5.64 11.94
N ASN A 237 -14.17 -5.59 11.94
CA ASN A 237 -15.00 -5.51 13.16
C ASN A 237 -14.55 -4.37 14.10
N ASN A 238 -14.24 -3.20 13.53
CA ASN A 238 -13.73 -2.03 14.25
C ASN A 238 -12.55 -2.34 15.19
N THR A 239 -11.70 -3.31 14.85
CA THR A 239 -10.50 -3.64 15.63
C THR A 239 -9.26 -3.19 14.86
N MET A 240 -8.38 -2.47 15.54
CA MET A 240 -7.10 -2.01 15.02
C MET A 240 -5.96 -2.67 15.81
N LEU A 241 -5.01 -3.27 15.11
CA LEU A 241 -3.71 -3.62 15.67
C LEU A 241 -2.75 -2.45 15.49
N VAL A 242 -2.07 -2.03 16.56
CA VAL A 242 -1.06 -0.97 16.52
C VAL A 242 0.21 -1.47 17.18
N GLY A 243 1.35 -1.28 16.51
CA GLY A 243 2.66 -1.66 17.03
C GLY A 243 2.97 -1.01 18.39
N ASP A 244 3.75 -1.70 19.21
CA ASP A 244 4.19 -1.22 20.53
C ASP A 244 5.68 -1.52 20.77
N PRO A 245 6.56 -0.50 20.69
CA PRO A 245 7.99 -0.67 20.96
C PRO A 245 8.28 -1.20 22.36
N SER A 246 7.50 -0.81 23.37
CA SER A 246 7.70 -1.27 24.75
C SER A 246 7.46 -2.77 24.92
N LEU A 247 6.49 -3.34 24.19
CA LEU A 247 6.27 -4.79 24.13
C LEU A 247 7.41 -5.48 23.38
N GLY A 248 7.89 -4.91 22.27
CA GLY A 248 9.02 -5.43 21.51
C GLY A 248 10.32 -5.49 22.32
N ARG A 249 10.56 -4.49 23.18
CA ARG A 249 11.75 -4.41 24.04
C ARG A 249 11.93 -5.63 24.94
N ALA A 250 10.84 -6.25 25.39
CA ALA A 250 10.88 -7.42 26.26
C ALA A 250 11.50 -8.67 25.59
N PHE A 251 11.62 -8.67 24.26
CA PHE A 251 12.14 -9.78 23.48
C PHE A 251 13.58 -9.59 23.00
N LEU A 252 14.23 -8.48 23.38
CA LEU A 252 15.66 -8.35 23.10
C LEU A 252 16.46 -9.39 23.89
N PRO A 253 17.48 -10.00 23.27
CA PRO A 253 18.34 -10.93 23.98
C PRO A 253 19.10 -10.20 25.10
N THR A 254 19.21 -10.85 26.26
CA THR A 254 20.00 -10.36 27.39
C THR A 254 21.50 -10.59 27.23
N SER A 255 21.89 -11.46 26.29
CA SER A 255 23.29 -11.76 25.95
C SER A 255 23.54 -11.52 24.47
N ALA A 256 24.66 -10.85 24.15
CA ALA A 256 25.12 -10.66 22.77
C ALA A 256 25.47 -11.97 22.04
N SER A 257 25.60 -13.09 22.76
CA SER A 257 25.85 -14.41 22.16
C SER A 257 24.61 -15.05 21.54
N VAL A 258 23.40 -14.53 21.83
CA VAL A 258 22.15 -15.02 21.24
C VAL A 258 21.93 -14.28 19.92
N PRO A 259 21.91 -14.97 18.76
CA PRO A 259 21.64 -14.35 17.48
C PRO A 259 20.29 -13.62 17.49
N PHE A 260 20.23 -12.44 16.87
CA PHE A 260 19.03 -11.63 16.72
C PHE A 260 19.11 -10.83 15.42
N PRO A 261 17.98 -10.48 14.76
CA PRO A 261 18.01 -9.63 13.57
C PRO A 261 18.79 -8.34 13.79
N GLU A 262 19.68 -8.05 12.86
CA GLU A 262 20.46 -6.81 12.86
C GLU A 262 19.56 -5.62 12.53
N LEU A 263 19.57 -4.59 13.38
CA LEU A 263 18.84 -3.35 13.16
C LEU A 263 19.85 -2.23 12.97
N ALA A 264 19.77 -1.52 11.84
CA ALA A 264 20.68 -0.42 11.53
C ALA A 264 20.59 0.68 12.59
N GLY A 265 21.72 0.99 13.24
CA GLY A 265 21.77 1.92 14.37
C GLY A 265 21.24 1.37 15.70
N GLY A 266 20.86 0.09 15.74
CA GLY A 266 20.25 -0.56 16.90
C GLY A 266 18.75 -0.32 17.02
N PRO A 267 18.08 -0.97 17.99
CA PRO A 267 16.65 -0.77 18.22
C PRO A 267 16.37 0.58 18.89
N ASP A 268 15.30 1.24 18.47
CA ASP A 268 14.86 2.52 19.02
C ASP A 268 13.66 2.35 19.97
N PHE A 269 13.94 2.49 21.27
CA PHE A 269 12.92 2.53 22.33
C PHE A 269 12.87 3.89 23.03
N SER A 270 13.26 4.95 22.32
CA SER A 270 13.15 6.32 22.82
C SER A 270 11.71 6.66 23.19
N LYS A 271 11.53 7.63 24.09
CA LYS A 271 10.19 8.09 24.51
C LYS A 271 9.45 8.73 23.34
N GLU A 272 10.21 9.40 22.48
CA GLU A 272 9.75 10.03 21.25
C GLU A 272 9.15 8.98 20.31
N THR A 273 9.87 7.89 20.05
CA THR A 273 9.38 6.80 19.21
C THR A 273 8.17 6.11 19.81
N GLN A 274 8.20 5.76 21.11
CA GLN A 274 7.02 5.18 21.79
C GLN A 274 5.78 6.08 21.68
N HIS A 275 5.95 7.40 21.93
CA HIS A 275 4.86 8.37 21.88
C HIS A 275 4.16 8.40 20.53
N LEU A 276 4.87 8.24 19.42
CA LEU A 276 4.27 8.20 18.08
C LEU A 276 3.34 6.99 17.90
N PHE A 277 3.72 5.80 18.39
CA PHE A 277 2.85 4.63 18.37
C PHE A 277 1.65 4.77 19.31
N ASP A 278 1.84 5.40 20.47
CA ASP A 278 0.78 5.65 21.45
C ASP A 278 -0.22 6.70 20.94
N ALA A 279 0.24 7.69 20.17
CA ALA A 279 -0.62 8.66 19.52
C ALA A 279 -1.55 8.01 18.47
N VAL A 280 -1.01 7.12 17.63
CA VAL A 280 -1.82 6.34 16.67
C VAL A 280 -2.87 5.49 17.38
N ALA A 281 -2.47 4.77 18.43
CA ALA A 281 -3.42 3.96 19.21
C ALA A 281 -4.52 4.81 19.85
N ARG A 282 -4.18 5.94 20.48
CA ARG A 282 -5.18 6.84 21.06
C ARG A 282 -6.14 7.36 20.00
N GLN A 283 -5.64 7.85 18.87
CA GLN A 283 -6.49 8.37 17.80
C GLN A 283 -7.42 7.29 17.22
N CYS A 284 -6.94 6.05 17.06
CA CYS A 284 -7.79 4.93 16.64
C CYS A 284 -8.91 4.66 17.65
N ALA A 285 -8.58 4.64 18.95
CA ALA A 285 -9.55 4.46 20.03
C ALA A 285 -10.59 5.59 20.08
N ASP A 286 -10.15 6.85 19.95
CA ASP A 286 -11.01 8.03 19.92
C ASP A 286 -11.95 8.03 18.70
N THR A 287 -11.56 7.37 17.61
CA THR A 287 -12.38 7.15 16.41
C THR A 287 -13.41 6.01 16.59
N GLY A 288 -13.33 5.27 17.70
CA GLY A 288 -14.26 4.18 18.04
C GLY A 288 -13.74 2.78 17.76
N TYR A 289 -12.44 2.61 17.48
CA TYR A 289 -11.85 1.29 17.26
C TYR A 289 -11.42 0.65 18.58
N ARG A 290 -11.63 -0.66 18.71
CA ARG A 290 -10.94 -1.47 19.70
C ARG A 290 -9.47 -1.59 19.30
N VAL A 291 -8.58 -1.07 20.11
CA VAL A 291 -7.14 -1.14 19.84
C VAL A 291 -6.51 -2.32 20.56
N VAL A 292 -5.76 -3.13 19.81
CA VAL A 292 -4.92 -4.21 20.32
C VAL A 292 -3.46 -3.85 20.05
N ARG A 293 -2.62 -3.94 21.07
CA ARG A 293 -1.18 -3.62 20.97
C ARG A 293 -0.42 -4.88 20.61
N ILE A 294 0.53 -4.78 19.68
CA ILE A 294 1.35 -5.90 19.19
C ILE A 294 2.83 -5.52 19.24
N PRO A 295 3.74 -6.41 19.68
CA PRO A 295 5.16 -6.07 19.77
C PRO A 295 5.71 -5.67 18.40
N THR A 296 6.52 -4.62 18.38
CA THR A 296 7.26 -4.16 17.21
C THR A 296 8.63 -3.66 17.66
N ILE A 297 9.65 -3.74 16.81
CA ILE A 297 10.97 -3.18 17.12
C ILE A 297 11.39 -2.29 15.96
N PRO A 298 11.21 -0.96 16.06
CA PRO A 298 11.77 -0.02 15.10
C PRO A 298 13.29 0.09 15.32
N ALA A 299 14.03 0.33 14.25
CA ALA A 299 15.46 0.65 14.28
C ALA A 299 15.68 2.16 14.38
N ALA A 300 16.87 2.55 14.85
CA ALA A 300 17.28 3.95 15.00
C ALA A 300 17.46 4.69 13.66
N ASP A 301 17.53 3.97 12.54
CA ASP A 301 17.51 4.56 11.19
C ASP A 301 16.14 5.16 10.80
N GLY A 302 15.10 4.90 11.60
CA GLY A 302 13.73 5.38 11.39
C GLY A 302 12.99 4.71 10.23
N ARG A 303 13.55 3.66 9.62
CA ARG A 303 13.05 3.01 8.40
C ARG A 303 12.93 1.50 8.52
N SER A 304 13.85 0.85 9.24
CA SER A 304 13.85 -0.61 9.40
C SER A 304 13.03 -1.02 10.61
N TYR A 305 12.07 -1.93 10.45
CA TYR A 305 11.15 -2.36 11.51
C TYR A 305 11.08 -3.88 11.51
N LEU A 306 11.19 -4.50 12.69
CA LEU A 306 10.62 -5.82 12.91
C LEU A 306 9.15 -5.61 13.30
N THR A 307 8.25 -5.74 12.31
CA THR A 307 6.83 -5.39 12.43
C THR A 307 5.95 -6.53 11.98
N TYR A 308 4.87 -6.77 12.72
CA TYR A 308 3.93 -7.87 12.47
C TYR A 308 2.57 -7.37 11.97
N VAL A 309 2.49 -6.10 11.60
CA VAL A 309 1.30 -5.48 11.02
C VAL A 309 1.44 -5.21 9.52
N ASN A 310 2.67 -5.25 8.98
CA ASN A 310 2.93 -5.16 7.54
C ASN A 310 2.66 -6.51 6.84
N CYS A 311 1.42 -6.96 6.97
CA CYS A 311 0.93 -8.27 6.61
C CYS A 311 -0.17 -8.18 5.53
N LEU A 312 -0.61 -9.33 5.02
CA LEU A 312 -1.77 -9.43 4.15
C LEU A 312 -2.85 -10.26 4.82
N ILE A 313 -4.10 -9.79 4.77
CA ILE A 313 -5.26 -10.49 5.30
C ILE A 313 -6.11 -11.02 4.16
N ASP A 314 -6.50 -12.29 4.27
CA ASP A 314 -7.41 -12.97 3.37
C ASP A 314 -8.64 -13.51 4.13
N ARG A 315 -9.80 -13.54 3.47
CA ARG A 315 -11.04 -14.01 4.09
C ARG A 315 -11.81 -14.94 3.15
N GLN A 316 -11.84 -16.22 3.51
CA GLN A 316 -12.55 -17.26 2.75
C GLN A 316 -13.76 -17.75 3.55
N GLY A 317 -14.91 -17.15 3.27
CA GLY A 317 -16.13 -17.38 4.04
C GLY A 317 -15.97 -16.96 5.51
N SER A 318 -16.04 -17.93 6.42
CA SER A 318 -15.84 -17.70 7.86
C SER A 318 -14.36 -17.74 8.28
N ARG A 319 -13.47 -18.29 7.45
CA ARG A 319 -12.04 -18.42 7.76
C ARG A 319 -11.32 -17.10 7.46
N ARG A 320 -10.43 -16.70 8.36
CA ARG A 320 -9.61 -15.50 8.24
C ARG A 320 -8.16 -15.91 8.29
N PHE A 321 -7.40 -15.57 7.27
CA PHE A 321 -5.97 -15.86 7.20
C PHE A 321 -5.18 -14.57 7.33
N VAL A 322 -4.02 -14.67 7.96
CA VAL A 322 -3.00 -13.62 7.91
C VAL A 322 -1.71 -14.23 7.39
N TYR A 323 -1.18 -13.63 6.33
CA TYR A 323 0.17 -13.88 5.85
C TYR A 323 1.10 -12.97 6.64
N LEU A 324 1.69 -13.52 7.70
CA LEU A 324 2.32 -12.77 8.77
C LEU A 324 3.83 -12.70 8.56
N PRO A 325 4.46 -11.50 8.58
CA PRO A 325 5.92 -11.40 8.59
C PRO A 325 6.55 -12.23 9.70
N PHE A 326 7.64 -12.90 9.35
CA PHE A 326 8.49 -13.69 10.23
C PHE A 326 9.94 -13.23 10.06
N TYR A 327 10.70 -13.25 11.16
CA TYR A 327 12.11 -12.85 11.17
C TYR A 327 12.99 -13.93 11.80
N GLN A 328 13.98 -14.42 11.06
CA GLN A 328 14.91 -15.44 11.55
C GLN A 328 15.66 -14.93 12.80
N ASN A 329 15.89 -15.83 13.76
CA ASN A 329 16.53 -15.55 15.05
C ASN A 329 15.74 -14.61 15.98
N ALA A 330 14.45 -14.41 15.73
CA ALA A 330 13.55 -13.65 16.61
C ALA A 330 12.40 -14.51 17.16
N ASP A 331 12.65 -15.80 17.43
CA ASP A 331 11.61 -16.81 17.69
C ASP A 331 10.60 -16.41 18.77
N ALA A 332 11.07 -15.88 19.91
CA ALA A 332 10.18 -15.44 20.99
C ALA A 332 9.30 -14.24 20.58
N LEU A 333 9.86 -13.30 19.81
CA LEU A 333 9.13 -12.14 19.29
C LEU A 333 8.10 -12.60 18.24
N ASN A 334 8.49 -13.49 17.31
CA ASN A 334 7.61 -14.06 16.30
C ASN A 334 6.43 -14.80 16.96
N ALA A 335 6.71 -15.61 17.99
CA ALA A 335 5.69 -16.38 18.71
C ALA A 335 4.70 -15.47 19.45
N ALA A 336 5.19 -14.40 20.10
CA ALA A 336 4.34 -13.44 20.79
C ALA A 336 3.41 -12.68 19.84
N ALA A 337 3.93 -12.22 18.69
CA ALA A 337 3.11 -11.56 17.69
C ALA A 337 2.08 -12.53 17.06
N ARG A 338 2.49 -13.77 16.77
CA ARG A 338 1.62 -14.82 16.24
C ARG A 338 0.44 -15.11 17.19
N ALA A 339 0.70 -15.24 18.48
CA ALA A 339 -0.34 -15.54 19.47
C ALA A 339 -1.47 -14.50 19.46
N ILE A 340 -1.13 -13.20 19.33
CA ILE A 340 -2.13 -12.12 19.24
C ILE A 340 -3.02 -12.29 18.00
N TRP A 341 -2.46 -12.66 16.85
CA TRP A 341 -3.25 -12.92 15.64
C TRP A 341 -4.15 -14.15 15.79
N GLU A 342 -3.66 -15.23 16.40
CA GLU A 342 -4.43 -16.45 16.67
C GLU A 342 -5.58 -16.18 17.67
N GLU A 343 -5.35 -15.39 18.71
CA GLU A 343 -6.39 -14.92 19.66
C GLU A 343 -7.47 -14.08 18.98
N LEU A 344 -7.13 -13.35 17.92
CA LEU A 344 -8.06 -12.62 17.08
C LEU A 344 -8.82 -13.52 16.07
N GLY A 345 -8.59 -14.83 16.12
CA GLY A 345 -9.26 -15.84 15.31
C GLY A 345 -8.70 -15.99 13.91
N PHE A 346 -7.43 -15.63 13.68
CA PHE A 346 -6.77 -15.82 12.40
C PHE A 346 -6.01 -17.15 12.32
N GLU A 347 -6.06 -17.76 11.15
CA GLU A 347 -5.12 -18.79 10.74
C GLU A 347 -3.83 -18.12 10.23
N VAL A 348 -2.74 -18.28 10.98
CA VAL A 348 -1.46 -17.63 10.68
C VAL A 348 -0.65 -18.44 9.68
N ARG A 349 -0.27 -17.81 8.55
CA ARG A 349 0.65 -18.32 7.54
C ARG A 349 1.94 -17.48 7.61
N PRO A 350 3.02 -17.96 8.23
CA PRO A 350 4.25 -17.18 8.36
C PRO A 350 4.92 -16.95 7.00
N VAL A 351 5.53 -15.78 6.83
CA VAL A 351 6.28 -15.40 5.62
C VAL A 351 7.58 -14.73 6.04
N ASP A 352 8.71 -15.37 5.73
CA ASP A 352 10.05 -14.92 6.09
C ASP A 352 10.44 -13.63 5.35
N CYS A 353 10.42 -12.52 6.11
CA CYS A 353 10.76 -11.18 5.66
C CYS A 353 12.15 -10.72 6.17
N THR A 354 13.02 -11.65 6.58
CA THR A 354 14.35 -11.35 7.13
C THR A 354 15.24 -10.58 6.16
N SER A 355 15.15 -10.85 4.87
CA SER A 355 15.87 -10.10 3.84
C SER A 355 15.21 -8.75 3.55
N THR A 356 13.88 -8.71 3.51
CA THR A 356 13.11 -7.53 3.08
C THR A 356 13.15 -6.40 4.11
N TYR A 357 13.12 -6.68 5.42
CA TYR A 357 13.09 -5.60 6.44
C TYR A 357 14.33 -4.70 6.41
N ARG A 358 15.46 -5.26 5.97
CA ARG A 358 16.73 -4.54 5.78
C ARG A 358 16.68 -3.54 4.62
N GLN A 359 15.65 -3.66 3.77
CA GLN A 359 15.34 -2.74 2.69
C GLN A 359 14.07 -1.93 3.00
N PHE A 360 13.77 -1.72 4.29
CA PHE A 360 12.75 -0.78 4.79
C PHE A 360 11.28 -1.18 4.54
N GLY A 361 10.99 -2.47 4.32
CA GLY A 361 9.62 -2.96 4.14
C GLY A 361 9.44 -4.42 4.55
N ALA A 362 8.21 -4.93 4.51
CA ALA A 362 7.93 -6.36 4.66
C ALA A 362 6.90 -6.80 3.60
N LEU A 363 6.02 -7.76 3.93
CA LEU A 363 5.15 -8.38 2.94
C LEU A 363 4.16 -7.40 2.29
N HIS A 364 3.49 -6.54 3.06
CA HIS A 364 2.49 -5.61 2.51
C HIS A 364 3.09 -4.60 1.53
N CYS A 365 4.35 -4.21 1.73
CA CYS A 365 5.09 -3.32 0.82
C CYS A 365 5.38 -3.97 -0.56
N LEU A 366 5.48 -5.29 -0.61
CA LEU A 366 5.84 -6.04 -1.83
C LEU A 366 4.64 -6.48 -2.67
N VAL A 367 3.42 -6.37 -2.15
CA VAL A 367 2.23 -6.95 -2.75
C VAL A 367 1.09 -5.93 -2.79
N ASN A 368 0.48 -5.80 -3.95
CA ASN A 368 -0.72 -5.00 -4.14
C ASN A 368 -1.93 -5.89 -4.47
N VAL A 369 -3.12 -5.47 -4.07
CA VAL A 369 -4.36 -6.23 -4.29
C VAL A 369 -5.14 -5.56 -5.41
N LEU A 370 -5.34 -6.27 -6.52
CA LEU A 370 -6.08 -5.76 -7.66
C LEU A 370 -7.58 -6.02 -7.54
N SER A 371 -7.95 -7.19 -7.02
CA SER A 371 -9.35 -7.53 -6.78
C SER A 371 -9.54 -8.56 -5.67
N ARG A 372 -10.68 -8.45 -5.00
CA ARG A 372 -11.17 -9.37 -3.98
C ARG A 372 -12.60 -9.77 -4.32
N SER A 373 -13.02 -10.98 -3.94
CA SER A 373 -14.45 -11.30 -3.95
C SER A 373 -15.16 -10.56 -2.82
N THR A 374 -16.32 -9.99 -3.12
CA THR A 374 -17.18 -9.41 -2.10
C THR A 374 -17.69 -10.52 -1.18
N ASN A 375 -17.74 -10.27 0.14
CA ASN A 375 -18.26 -11.24 1.10
C ASN A 375 -19.68 -11.68 0.67
N ASP A 376 -19.83 -12.97 0.33
CA ASP A 376 -21.10 -13.61 -0.04
C ASP A 376 -22.19 -13.52 1.05
N LEU A 377 -21.86 -12.99 2.22
CA LEU A 377 -22.80 -12.75 3.32
C LEU A 377 -23.81 -11.63 3.01
N ALA A 378 -23.47 -10.65 2.16
CA ALA A 378 -24.40 -9.56 1.81
C ALA A 378 -25.49 -9.98 0.79
N LYS A 379 -25.27 -11.07 0.03
CA LYS A 379 -26.28 -11.57 -0.92
C LYS A 379 -27.37 -12.43 -0.27
N ARG A 380 -27.14 -12.94 0.96
CA ARG A 380 -28.14 -13.75 1.68
C ARG A 380 -29.12 -12.92 2.53
N SER A 381 -28.83 -11.65 2.79
CA SER A 381 -29.72 -10.75 3.55
C SER A 381 -30.57 -9.84 2.66
N ALA A 382 -30.28 -9.73 1.36
CA ALA A 382 -31.10 -9.01 0.39
C ALA A 382 -32.09 -9.92 -0.37
N GLY A 383 -32.15 -11.20 0.01
CA GLY A 383 -33.06 -12.21 -0.53
C GLY A 383 -33.76 -12.95 0.59
N ASN A 384 -34.62 -12.25 1.32
CA ASN A 384 -35.75 -12.81 2.07
C ASN A 384 -36.86 -11.77 2.15
#